data_AF-A0A2V0P2X2-F1
#
_entry.id   AF-A0A2V0P2X2-F1
#
_cell.length_a   1.000
_cell.length_b   1.000
_cell.length_c   1.000
_cell.angle_alpha   90.00
_cell.angle_beta   90.00
_cell.angle_gamma   90.00
#
_symmetry.space_group_name_H-M   'P 1'
#
loop_
_entity.id
_entity.type
_entity.pdbx_description
1 polymer ?
#
loop_
_entity_poly.entity_id
_entity_poly.type
_entity_poly.pdbx_seq_one_letter_code
_entity_poly.pdbx_strand_id
1 'polypeptide(L)'
;MPPRAPAERAASKSESRHNQFWYPYRCEHPGCDKQEGLLKCGACNMAMYCGADHQRADWPAHKEECKVFKRLGLRSTFYRDEDMLAAYPLRPSRLDSNARVRRPSAEEAPQCPLCLKSNGEVAMTRTQCCGNALCDTSGEYVLMSYSRDFCERSHDRYTLCGYHGEERECDKSKDWRECPRCLSFGQLPDRLWRGLNAYNFCPLKSTDVPRHSRCDRCDGCQRLYMSGVEGSAFSGGRSLCPRCY
;
A
#
# COMPACT_ATOMS: atom_id res chain seq x y z
N MET A 1 16.89 6.84 -45.43
CA MET A 1 16.93 6.10 -44.15
C MET A 1 16.61 7.08 -43.03
N PRO A 2 15.52 6.88 -42.27
CA PRO A 2 15.14 7.82 -41.21
C PRO A 2 16.14 7.76 -40.03
N PRO A 3 16.46 8.89 -39.39
CA PRO A 3 17.36 8.93 -38.26
C PRO A 3 16.73 8.26 -37.02
N ARG A 4 17.57 7.49 -36.32
CA ARG A 4 17.24 6.75 -35.09
C ARG A 4 16.73 7.70 -34.00
N ALA A 5 15.63 7.30 -33.35
CA ALA A 5 15.12 7.94 -32.15
C ALA A 5 16.21 7.95 -31.04
N PRO A 6 16.34 9.04 -30.26
CA PRO A 6 17.29 9.09 -29.17
C PRO A 6 16.84 8.17 -28.04
N ALA A 7 17.79 7.37 -27.55
CA ALA A 7 17.64 6.47 -26.41
C ALA A 7 17.05 7.22 -25.21
N GLU A 8 15.91 6.73 -24.71
CA GLU A 8 15.35 7.18 -23.45
C GLU A 8 16.37 6.95 -22.34
N ARG A 9 16.76 8.06 -21.70
CA ARG A 9 17.67 8.08 -20.55
C ARG A 9 17.13 7.17 -19.45
N ALA A 10 17.95 6.19 -19.07
CA ALA A 10 17.82 5.44 -17.83
C ALA A 10 17.55 6.41 -16.65
N ALA A 11 16.40 6.26 -16.01
CA ALA A 11 16.06 6.99 -14.80
C ALA A 11 17.00 6.54 -13.67
N SER A 12 17.93 7.42 -13.29
CA SER A 12 18.77 7.24 -12.11
C SER A 12 18.00 7.61 -10.84
N LYS A 13 18.21 6.83 -9.78
CA LYS A 13 18.00 7.14 -8.34
C LYS A 13 16.57 6.92 -7.80
N SER A 14 16.52 6.10 -6.74
CA SER A 14 15.42 5.84 -5.81
C SER A 14 14.41 7.00 -5.67
N GLU A 15 13.36 7.01 -6.49
CA GLU A 15 12.16 7.76 -6.14
C GLU A 15 11.55 7.07 -4.91
N SER A 16 11.31 7.83 -3.85
CA SER A 16 10.72 7.32 -2.62
C SER A 16 9.34 6.70 -2.92
N ARG A 17 9.23 5.37 -2.86
CA ARG A 17 8.00 4.61 -3.15
C ARG A 17 6.88 4.86 -2.14
N HIS A 18 7.13 5.72 -1.15
CA HIS A 18 6.24 6.07 -0.04
C HIS A 18 4.91 6.68 -0.50
N ASN A 19 4.89 7.26 -1.70
CA ASN A 19 3.70 7.87 -2.30
C ASN A 19 2.96 6.92 -3.25
N GLN A 20 3.41 5.67 -3.40
CA GLN A 20 2.74 4.67 -4.22
C GLN A 20 1.77 3.84 -3.38
N PHE A 21 0.57 3.62 -3.91
CA PHE A 21 -0.51 2.92 -3.23
C PHE A 21 -1.23 1.98 -4.16
N TRP A 22 -1.60 0.82 -3.64
CA TRP A 22 -2.53 -0.09 -4.26
C TRP A 22 -3.93 0.52 -4.29
N TYR A 23 -4.58 0.48 -5.46
CA TYR A 23 -5.91 1.01 -5.66
C TYR A 23 -6.81 -0.01 -6.38
N PRO A 24 -7.98 -0.38 -5.84
CA PRO A 24 -8.88 -1.34 -6.49
C PRO A 24 -9.27 -0.93 -7.90
N TYR A 25 -9.24 -1.88 -8.84
CA TYR A 25 -9.67 -1.67 -10.22
C TYR A 25 -11.20 -1.72 -10.32
N ARG A 26 -11.88 -0.63 -9.96
CA ARG A 26 -13.35 -0.50 -10.03
C ARG A 26 -13.78 0.96 -10.19
N CYS A 27 -15.00 1.18 -10.68
CA CYS A 27 -15.58 2.53 -10.71
C CYS A 27 -15.82 3.04 -9.27
N GLU A 28 -15.48 4.29 -8.94
CA GLU A 28 -15.69 4.88 -7.61
C GLU A 28 -17.09 5.44 -7.34
N HIS A 29 -17.97 5.43 -8.34
CA HIS A 29 -19.35 5.86 -8.13
C HIS A 29 -20.10 4.84 -7.24
N PRO A 30 -20.79 5.29 -6.16
CA PRO A 30 -21.62 4.41 -5.34
C PRO A 30 -22.66 3.67 -6.18
N GLY A 31 -22.81 2.35 -5.96
CA GLY A 31 -23.77 1.52 -6.71
C GLY A 31 -23.32 1.10 -8.11
N CYS A 32 -22.07 1.39 -8.52
CA CYS A 32 -21.50 0.88 -9.77
C CYS A 32 -20.45 -0.20 -9.54
N ASP A 33 -20.68 -1.38 -10.12
CA ASP A 33 -19.79 -2.55 -10.02
C ASP A 33 -19.01 -2.84 -11.30
N LYS A 34 -18.99 -1.91 -12.26
CA LYS A 34 -18.23 -2.08 -13.50
C LYS A 34 -16.72 -2.06 -13.23
N GLN A 35 -16.02 -3.02 -13.83
CA GLN A 35 -14.57 -3.23 -13.71
C GLN A 35 -13.85 -3.30 -15.08
N GLU A 36 -14.45 -2.71 -16.12
CA GLU A 36 -13.93 -2.72 -17.48
C GLU A 36 -14.03 -1.33 -18.10
N GLY A 37 -13.09 -0.99 -19.00
CA GLY A 37 -13.09 0.28 -19.72
C GLY A 37 -13.06 1.53 -18.84
N LEU A 38 -12.46 1.44 -17.64
CA LEU A 38 -12.48 2.54 -16.67
C LEU A 38 -11.44 3.62 -17.01
N LEU A 39 -11.84 4.87 -16.82
CA LEU A 39 -11.01 6.05 -17.00
C LEU A 39 -10.53 6.57 -15.64
N LYS A 40 -9.24 6.88 -15.55
CA LYS A 40 -8.65 7.48 -14.35
C LYS A 40 -9.06 8.94 -14.23
N CYS A 41 -9.23 9.41 -12.99
CA CYS A 41 -9.37 10.83 -12.70
C CYS A 41 -8.11 11.57 -13.15
N GLY A 42 -8.19 12.38 -14.20
CA GLY A 42 -7.01 13.09 -14.75
C GLY A 42 -6.34 14.08 -13.78
N ALA A 43 -6.99 14.42 -12.66
CA ALA A 43 -6.44 15.35 -11.66
C ALA A 43 -5.53 14.65 -10.63
N CYS A 44 -5.96 13.51 -10.08
CA CYS A 44 -5.24 12.79 -9.02
C CYS A 44 -4.63 11.46 -9.47
N ASN A 45 -5.06 10.92 -10.62
CA ASN A 45 -4.69 9.61 -11.16
C ASN A 45 -4.96 8.41 -10.22
N MET A 46 -5.72 8.59 -9.14
CA MET A 46 -6.01 7.56 -8.14
C MET A 46 -7.37 6.89 -8.37
N ALA A 47 -8.45 7.66 -8.43
CA ALA A 47 -9.80 7.14 -8.61
C ALA A 47 -10.09 6.80 -10.09
N MET A 48 -10.99 5.83 -10.32
CA MET A 48 -11.42 5.42 -11.66
C MET A 48 -12.94 5.46 -11.82
N TYR A 49 -13.40 5.72 -13.04
CA TYR A 49 -14.81 5.88 -13.37
C TYR A 49 -15.15 5.26 -14.72
N CYS A 50 -16.38 4.79 -14.91
CA CYS A 50 -16.86 4.30 -16.21
C CYS A 50 -16.87 5.39 -17.29
N GLY A 51 -16.95 6.66 -16.88
CA GLY A 51 -17.07 7.80 -17.77
C GLY A 51 -17.22 9.10 -16.99
N ALA A 52 -17.37 10.20 -17.73
CA ALA A 52 -17.50 11.54 -17.16
C ALA A 52 -18.74 11.71 -16.28
N ASP A 53 -19.83 10.98 -16.56
CA ASP A 53 -21.07 11.09 -15.78
C ASP A 53 -20.88 10.59 -14.35
N HIS A 54 -20.31 9.38 -14.20
CA HIS A 54 -19.98 8.82 -12.89
C HIS A 54 -18.95 9.67 -12.16
N GLN A 55 -17.97 10.23 -12.87
CA GLN A 55 -16.98 11.14 -12.26
C GLN A 55 -17.64 12.44 -11.75
N ARG A 56 -18.56 13.04 -12.51
CA ARG A 56 -19.28 14.27 -12.10
C ARG A 56 -20.21 14.01 -10.93
N ALA A 57 -20.93 12.89 -10.95
CA ALA A 57 -21.81 12.50 -9.85
C ALA A 57 -21.03 12.22 -8.55
N ASP A 58 -19.83 11.64 -8.67
CA ASP A 58 -18.95 11.34 -7.53
C ASP A 58 -18.15 12.56 -7.01
N TRP A 59 -18.07 13.63 -7.80
CA TRP A 59 -17.24 14.79 -7.50
C TRP A 59 -17.44 15.41 -6.11
N PRO A 60 -18.66 15.55 -5.57
CA PRO A 60 -18.85 16.10 -4.22
C PRO A 60 -18.11 15.31 -3.13
N ALA A 61 -18.06 13.98 -3.23
CA ALA A 61 -17.33 13.12 -2.29
C ALA A 61 -15.83 13.08 -2.61
N HIS A 62 -15.47 12.95 -3.89
CA HIS A 62 -14.08 12.80 -4.30
C HIS A 62 -13.25 14.09 -4.20
N LYS A 63 -13.84 15.28 -4.36
CA LYS A 63 -13.11 16.55 -4.52
C LYS A 63 -12.10 16.83 -3.40
N GLU A 64 -12.46 16.55 -2.14
CA GLU A 64 -11.55 16.81 -1.01
C GLU A 64 -10.36 15.83 -1.02
N GLU A 65 -10.62 14.53 -1.21
CA GLU A 65 -9.56 13.52 -1.32
C GLU A 65 -8.69 13.72 -2.57
N CYS A 66 -9.29 14.10 -3.69
CA CYS A 66 -8.59 14.40 -4.95
C CYS A 66 -7.49 15.46 -4.73
N LYS A 67 -7.81 16.52 -3.96
CA LYS A 67 -6.85 17.56 -3.60
C LYS A 67 -5.74 17.03 -2.71
N VAL A 68 -6.05 16.14 -1.77
CA VAL A 68 -5.05 15.49 -0.90
C VAL A 68 -4.10 14.63 -1.72
N PHE A 69 -4.64 13.75 -2.57
CA PHE A 69 -3.84 12.87 -3.43
C PHE A 69 -2.92 13.67 -4.36
N LYS A 70 -3.45 14.75 -4.96
CA LYS A 70 -2.65 15.66 -5.80
C LYS A 70 -1.58 16.40 -5.01
N ARG A 71 -1.91 16.94 -3.82
CA ARG A 71 -0.96 17.63 -2.93
C ARG A 71 0.20 16.73 -2.54
N LEU A 72 -0.09 15.48 -2.21
CA LEU A 72 0.89 14.50 -1.75
C LEU A 72 1.62 13.79 -2.90
N GLY A 73 1.23 14.05 -4.15
CA GLY A 73 1.83 13.40 -5.32
C GLY A 73 1.64 11.88 -5.29
N LEU A 74 0.49 11.41 -4.82
CA LEU A 74 0.22 9.97 -4.71
C LEU A 74 0.10 9.33 -6.09
N ARG A 75 0.63 8.13 -6.21
CA ARG A 75 0.58 7.30 -7.43
C ARG A 75 -0.16 6.02 -7.13
N SER A 76 -1.04 5.61 -8.04
CA SER A 76 -1.81 4.37 -7.93
C SER A 76 -1.13 3.24 -8.69
N THR A 77 -1.10 2.06 -8.06
CA THR A 77 -0.95 0.78 -8.74
C THR A 77 -2.31 0.09 -8.68
N PHE A 78 -2.96 -0.07 -9.81
CA PHE A 78 -4.28 -0.69 -9.82
C PHE A 78 -4.19 -2.20 -9.71
N TYR A 79 -5.16 -2.80 -9.01
CA TYR A 79 -5.22 -4.25 -8.85
C TYR A 79 -6.64 -4.79 -8.93
N ARG A 80 -6.77 -6.04 -9.34
CA ARG A 80 -8.00 -6.84 -9.22
C ARG A 80 -7.76 -7.92 -8.18
N ASP A 81 -8.79 -8.26 -7.43
CA ASP A 81 -8.67 -9.28 -6.38
C ASP A 81 -8.30 -10.64 -6.97
N GLU A 82 -8.83 -10.99 -8.14
CA GLU A 82 -8.53 -12.23 -8.87
C GLU A 82 -7.03 -12.36 -9.18
N ASP A 83 -6.43 -11.32 -9.77
CA ASP A 83 -5.00 -11.28 -10.09
C ASP A 83 -4.14 -11.38 -8.83
N MET A 84 -4.55 -10.67 -7.77
CA MET A 84 -3.82 -10.65 -6.50
C MET A 84 -3.92 -11.97 -5.74
N LEU A 85 -5.06 -12.66 -5.82
CA LEU A 85 -5.26 -13.98 -5.22
C LEU A 85 -4.55 -15.07 -6.03
N ALA A 86 -4.46 -14.93 -7.35
CA ALA A 86 -3.68 -15.83 -8.19
C ALA A 86 -2.17 -15.71 -7.91
N ALA A 87 -1.64 -14.48 -7.81
CA ALA A 87 -0.24 -14.24 -7.50
C ALA A 87 0.10 -14.50 -6.02
N TYR A 88 -0.78 -14.12 -5.11
CA TYR A 88 -0.63 -14.26 -3.66
C TYR A 88 -1.86 -14.92 -3.03
N PRO A 89 -1.99 -16.26 -3.15
CA PRO A 89 -3.06 -17.01 -2.52
C PRO A 89 -3.13 -16.75 -1.02
N LEU A 90 -4.33 -16.83 -0.46
CA LEU A 90 -4.55 -16.70 0.98
C LEU A 90 -3.83 -17.85 1.69
N ARG A 91 -2.96 -17.51 2.64
CA ARG A 91 -2.16 -18.50 3.38
C ARG A 91 -2.24 -18.22 4.88
N PRO A 92 -2.26 -19.28 5.72
CA PRO A 92 -1.99 -19.14 7.15
C PRO A 92 -0.65 -18.42 7.36
N SER A 93 -0.57 -17.51 8.34
CA SER A 93 0.61 -16.66 8.53
C SER A 93 1.80 -17.38 9.14
N ARG A 94 1.58 -18.51 9.81
CA ARG A 94 2.66 -19.38 10.26
C ARG A 94 2.84 -20.47 9.24
N LEU A 95 4.05 -20.54 8.69
CA LEU A 95 4.56 -21.62 7.88
C LEU A 95 4.17 -22.96 8.53
N ASP A 96 3.03 -23.53 8.14
CA ASP A 96 2.84 -24.96 8.22
C ASP A 96 3.90 -25.54 7.30
N SER A 97 4.89 -26.18 7.92
CA SER A 97 6.03 -26.86 7.30
C SER A 97 5.62 -27.90 6.23
N ASN A 98 4.32 -28.17 6.07
CA ASN A 98 3.74 -29.11 5.12
C ASN A 98 3.01 -28.48 3.91
N ALA A 99 2.86 -27.16 3.83
CA ALA A 99 2.27 -26.53 2.64
C ALA A 99 3.31 -26.50 1.49
N ARG A 100 3.16 -27.44 0.54
CA ARG A 100 4.04 -27.73 -0.61
C ARG A 100 4.13 -26.61 -1.66
N VAL A 101 4.36 -25.36 -1.27
CA VAL A 101 4.77 -24.31 -2.20
C VAL A 101 6.22 -23.99 -1.93
N ARG A 102 7.13 -24.56 -2.71
CA ARG A 102 8.56 -24.24 -2.68
C ARG A 102 8.71 -22.74 -2.96
N ARG A 103 9.07 -21.97 -1.94
CA ARG A 103 9.49 -20.57 -2.10
C ARG A 103 10.98 -20.55 -2.41
N PRO A 104 11.45 -19.75 -3.38
CA PRO A 104 12.87 -19.61 -3.66
C PRO A 104 13.59 -19.05 -2.44
N SER A 105 14.69 -19.68 -2.01
CA SER A 105 15.56 -19.23 -0.91
C SER A 105 15.90 -17.74 -1.04
N ALA A 106 16.34 -17.08 0.04
CA ALA A 106 16.79 -15.69 -0.06
C ALA A 106 17.87 -15.52 -1.14
N GLU A 107 18.70 -16.55 -1.35
CA GLU A 107 19.76 -16.63 -2.34
C GLU A 107 19.24 -16.89 -3.77
N GLU A 108 18.16 -17.67 -3.90
CA GLU A 108 17.50 -18.00 -5.17
C GLU A 108 16.57 -16.88 -5.68
N ALA A 109 16.19 -15.93 -4.82
CA ALA A 109 15.35 -14.81 -5.21
C ALA A 109 16.14 -13.80 -6.06
N PRO A 110 15.78 -13.60 -7.34
CA PRO A 110 16.60 -12.78 -8.23
C PRO A 110 16.57 -11.30 -7.81
N GLN A 111 15.44 -10.80 -7.30
CA GLN A 111 15.21 -9.39 -6.98
C GLN A 111 14.22 -9.20 -5.82
N CYS A 112 14.38 -8.08 -5.09
CA CYS A 112 13.44 -7.62 -4.07
C CYS A 112 12.13 -7.13 -4.73
N PRO A 113 10.95 -7.64 -4.35
CA PRO A 113 9.67 -7.20 -4.94
C PRO A 113 9.34 -5.73 -4.68
N LEU A 114 9.87 -5.18 -3.57
CA LEU A 114 9.56 -3.82 -3.12
C LEU A 114 10.46 -2.76 -3.73
N CYS A 115 11.72 -3.06 -4.05
CA CYS A 115 12.65 -2.06 -4.61
C CYS A 115 13.20 -2.46 -5.99
N LEU A 116 13.01 -3.71 -6.41
CA LEU A 116 13.52 -4.34 -7.64
C LEU A 116 15.04 -4.48 -7.72
N LYS A 117 15.77 -4.14 -6.64
CA LYS A 117 17.21 -4.41 -6.55
C LYS A 117 17.46 -5.92 -6.56
N SER A 118 18.52 -6.34 -7.23
CA SER A 118 18.90 -7.74 -7.33
C SER A 118 19.69 -8.23 -6.11
N ASN A 119 19.74 -9.56 -5.91
CA ASN A 119 20.58 -10.17 -4.87
C ASN A 119 22.09 -9.89 -5.06
N GLY A 120 22.51 -9.50 -6.27
CA GLY A 120 23.88 -9.05 -6.53
C GLY A 120 24.16 -7.61 -6.10
N GLU A 121 23.14 -6.78 -5.91
CA GLU A 121 23.28 -5.38 -5.48
C GLU A 121 23.14 -5.21 -3.97
N VAL A 122 22.25 -5.98 -3.34
CA VAL A 122 21.97 -5.90 -1.90
C VAL A 122 21.67 -7.30 -1.38
N ALA A 123 22.22 -7.63 -0.21
CA ALA A 123 21.91 -8.88 0.49
C ALA A 123 20.40 -9.02 0.72
N MET A 124 19.89 -10.24 0.60
CA MET A 124 18.46 -10.52 0.76
C MET A 124 18.21 -11.34 2.02
N THR A 125 17.14 -11.00 2.75
CA THR A 125 16.63 -11.75 3.89
C THR A 125 15.19 -12.17 3.65
N ARG A 126 14.73 -13.21 4.34
CA ARG A 126 13.35 -13.70 4.24
C ARG A 126 12.50 -13.17 5.39
N THR A 127 11.38 -12.54 5.04
CA THR A 127 10.40 -12.08 6.04
C THR A 127 9.76 -13.27 6.75
N GLN A 128 9.58 -13.16 8.07
CA GLN A 128 8.92 -14.21 8.85
C GLN A 128 7.41 -14.28 8.59
N CYS A 129 6.77 -13.14 8.28
CA CYS A 129 5.32 -13.06 8.09
C CYS A 129 4.83 -13.70 6.78
N CYS A 130 5.44 -13.36 5.65
CA CYS A 130 4.99 -13.80 4.33
C CYS A 130 6.04 -14.56 3.53
N GLY A 131 7.22 -14.82 4.08
CA GLY A 131 8.29 -15.62 3.45
C GLY A 131 8.87 -15.06 2.15
N ASN A 132 8.62 -13.79 1.82
CA ASN A 132 9.21 -13.13 0.65
C ASN A 132 10.65 -12.70 0.95
N ALA A 133 11.48 -12.67 -0.10
CA ALA A 133 12.85 -12.17 -0.01
C ALA A 133 12.88 -10.64 -0.18
N LEU A 134 13.45 -9.93 0.79
CA LEU A 134 13.59 -8.47 0.83
C LEU A 134 15.03 -8.07 1.09
N CYS A 135 15.38 -6.82 0.78
CA CYS A 135 16.70 -6.28 1.12
C CYS A 135 16.96 -6.32 2.62
N ASP A 136 18.06 -6.99 3.00
CA ASP A 136 18.57 -7.12 4.36
C ASP A 136 19.39 -5.88 4.75
N THR A 137 18.69 -4.77 4.90
CA THR A 137 19.30 -3.45 5.17
C THR A 137 18.84 -2.87 6.49
N SER A 138 18.01 -3.58 7.25
CA SER A 138 17.40 -3.05 8.47
C SER A 138 18.43 -2.75 9.57
N GLY A 139 19.56 -3.46 9.59
CA GLY A 139 20.69 -3.17 10.48
C GLY A 139 21.38 -1.83 10.23
N GLU A 140 21.20 -1.23 9.05
CA GLU A 140 21.74 0.10 8.70
C GLU A 140 20.82 1.25 9.15
N TYR A 141 19.65 0.94 9.70
CA TYR A 141 18.68 1.96 10.12
C TYR A 141 19.21 2.78 11.29
N VAL A 142 19.32 4.09 11.08
CA VAL A 142 19.64 5.05 12.15
C VAL A 142 18.36 5.40 12.92
N LEU A 143 18.39 5.18 14.24
CA LEU A 143 17.29 5.54 15.14
C LEU A 143 16.93 7.03 14.99
N MET A 144 15.64 7.36 15.08
CA MET A 144 15.11 8.73 14.87
C MET A 144 15.29 9.32 13.46
N SER A 145 15.82 8.59 12.47
CA SER A 145 15.85 9.07 11.08
C SER A 145 14.48 9.06 10.41
N TYR A 146 13.56 8.23 10.90
CA TYR A 146 12.24 7.96 10.30
C TYR A 146 12.30 7.53 8.82
N SER A 147 13.47 7.13 8.31
CA SER A 147 13.61 6.64 6.94
C SER A 147 12.79 5.36 6.75
N ARG A 148 12.17 5.28 5.57
CA ARG A 148 11.37 4.14 5.13
C ARG A 148 11.97 3.48 3.88
N ASP A 149 13.26 3.69 3.65
CA ASP A 149 14.00 3.15 2.50
C ASP A 149 14.50 1.71 2.75
N PHE A 150 14.31 1.22 3.97
CA PHE A 150 14.67 -0.13 4.41
C PHE A 150 13.50 -1.08 4.15
N CYS A 151 13.61 -1.93 3.12
CA CYS A 151 12.50 -2.74 2.64
C CYS A 151 11.93 -3.68 3.70
N GLU A 152 12.78 -4.46 4.38
CA GLU A 152 12.36 -5.43 5.40
C GLU A 152 11.72 -4.74 6.60
N ARG A 153 12.42 -3.78 7.23
CA ARG A 153 11.88 -2.96 8.31
C ARG A 153 10.59 -2.23 7.96
N SER A 154 10.50 -1.65 6.76
CA SER A 154 9.33 -0.88 6.36
C SER A 154 8.13 -1.80 6.08
N HIS A 155 8.38 -2.97 5.50
CA HIS A 155 7.36 -4.00 5.36
C HIS A 155 6.83 -4.44 6.73
N ASP A 156 7.74 -4.79 7.64
CA ASP A 156 7.40 -5.24 8.99
C ASP A 156 6.60 -4.18 9.77
N ARG A 157 7.12 -2.94 9.81
CA ARG A 157 6.56 -1.86 10.62
C ARG A 157 5.29 -1.24 10.07
N TYR A 158 5.12 -1.16 8.74
CA TYR A 158 4.09 -0.35 8.10
C TYR A 158 3.00 -1.14 7.37
N THR A 159 3.04 -2.47 7.38
CA THR A 159 1.99 -3.29 6.76
C THR A 159 1.16 -4.04 7.78
N LEU A 160 -0.07 -4.42 7.39
CA LEU A 160 -0.88 -5.35 8.19
C LEU A 160 -0.30 -6.76 8.15
N CYS A 161 0.43 -7.11 7.08
CA CYS A 161 1.12 -8.38 6.93
C CYS A 161 2.22 -8.55 7.99
N GLY A 162 3.08 -7.53 8.19
CA GLY A 162 4.12 -7.54 9.22
C GLY A 162 3.55 -7.55 10.64
N TYR A 163 2.48 -6.78 10.86
CA TYR A 163 1.83 -6.72 12.18
C TYR A 163 1.01 -7.97 12.55
N HIS A 164 0.64 -8.81 11.57
CA HIS A 164 -0.22 -9.95 11.83
C HIS A 164 0.50 -11.02 12.68
N GLY A 165 -0.12 -11.40 13.79
CA GLY A 165 0.41 -12.41 14.71
C GLY A 165 1.18 -11.84 15.90
N GLU A 166 1.41 -10.54 15.93
CA GLU A 166 1.96 -9.79 17.07
C GLU A 166 0.93 -9.64 18.20
N GLU A 167 -0.31 -9.29 17.85
CA GLU A 167 -1.41 -9.24 18.82
C GLU A 167 -1.88 -10.65 19.21
N ARG A 168 -2.28 -10.81 20.47
CA ARG A 168 -2.69 -12.12 21.02
C ARG A 168 -3.97 -12.64 20.36
N GLU A 169 -4.85 -11.74 19.96
CA GLU A 169 -6.15 -12.02 19.34
C GLU A 169 -6.05 -12.24 17.82
N CYS A 170 -4.85 -12.16 17.23
CA CYS A 170 -4.66 -12.50 15.82
C CYS A 170 -4.75 -14.01 15.61
N ASP A 171 -5.70 -14.42 14.76
CA ASP A 171 -5.81 -15.79 14.29
C ASP A 171 -4.70 -16.14 13.29
N LYS A 172 -3.64 -16.77 13.79
CA LYS A 172 -2.45 -17.19 13.02
C LYS A 172 -2.74 -18.28 11.98
N SER A 173 -3.90 -18.93 12.06
CA SER A 173 -4.33 -19.90 11.06
C SER A 173 -4.86 -19.25 9.78
N LYS A 174 -5.18 -17.95 9.84
CA LYS A 174 -5.72 -17.18 8.71
C LYS A 174 -4.69 -16.24 8.12
N ASP A 175 -4.92 -15.89 6.86
CA ASP A 175 -4.22 -14.79 6.22
C ASP A 175 -4.61 -13.47 6.90
N TRP A 176 -3.70 -12.50 6.96
CA TRP A 176 -3.98 -11.20 7.55
C TRP A 176 -5.13 -10.46 6.84
N ARG A 177 -5.37 -10.76 5.55
CA ARG A 177 -6.51 -10.24 4.75
C ARG A 177 -7.86 -10.82 5.17
N GLU A 178 -7.87 -11.89 5.97
CA GLU A 178 -9.09 -12.53 6.49
C GLU A 178 -9.13 -12.57 8.02
N CYS A 179 -8.08 -12.09 8.67
CA CYS A 179 -8.00 -12.04 10.12
C CYS A 179 -8.88 -10.90 10.65
N PRO A 180 -9.95 -11.17 11.44
CA PRO A 180 -10.85 -10.13 11.92
C PRO A 180 -10.13 -9.05 12.73
N ARG A 181 -9.08 -9.43 13.47
CA ARG A 181 -8.27 -8.50 14.25
C ARG A 181 -7.47 -7.55 13.36
N CYS A 182 -6.85 -8.04 12.28
CA CYS A 182 -6.14 -7.21 11.32
C CYS A 182 -7.11 -6.31 10.55
N LEU A 183 -8.29 -6.82 10.19
CA LEU A 183 -9.35 -6.02 9.58
C LEU A 183 -9.97 -5.01 10.55
N SER A 184 -9.74 -5.12 11.85
CA SER A 184 -10.21 -4.13 12.85
C SER A 184 -9.07 -3.29 13.42
N PHE A 185 -7.93 -3.24 12.73
CA PHE A 185 -6.76 -2.48 13.18
C PHE A 185 -7.04 -0.97 13.16
N GLY A 186 -6.80 -0.32 14.29
CA GLY A 186 -6.77 1.15 14.39
C GLY A 186 -8.02 1.85 13.87
N GLN A 187 -7.86 3.11 13.43
CA GLN A 187 -8.89 3.81 12.68
C GLN A 187 -8.89 3.38 11.21
N LEU A 188 -10.01 3.56 10.52
CA LEU A 188 -10.17 3.14 9.13
C LEU A 188 -9.08 3.70 8.19
N PRO A 189 -8.70 4.99 8.23
CA PRO A 189 -7.64 5.51 7.37
C PRO A 189 -6.27 4.89 7.67
N ASP A 190 -5.94 4.64 8.94
CA ASP A 190 -4.70 3.95 9.34
C ASP A 190 -4.65 2.52 8.81
N ARG A 191 -5.77 1.80 8.91
CA ARG A 191 -5.93 0.44 8.36
C ARG A 191 -5.72 0.42 6.86
N LEU A 192 -6.39 1.33 6.14
CA LEU A 192 -6.29 1.43 4.69
C LEU A 192 -4.89 1.84 4.24
N TRP A 193 -4.25 2.76 4.94
CA TRP A 193 -2.86 3.11 4.66
C TRP A 193 -1.93 1.91 4.83
N ARG A 194 -2.04 1.17 5.94
CA ARG A 194 -1.22 -0.03 6.20
C ARG A 194 -1.49 -1.18 5.24
N GLY A 195 -2.74 -1.34 4.79
CA GLY A 195 -3.15 -2.41 3.90
C GLY A 195 -2.97 -2.11 2.40
N LEU A 196 -2.73 -0.85 2.02
CA LEU A 196 -2.65 -0.43 0.61
C LEU A 196 -1.34 0.30 0.26
N ASN A 197 -0.48 0.64 1.21
CA ASN A 197 0.80 1.29 0.88
C ASN A 197 1.72 0.39 0.05
N ALA A 198 2.74 1.00 -0.59
CA ALA A 198 3.73 0.32 -1.42
C ALA A 198 4.63 -0.69 -0.70
N TYR A 199 4.61 -0.78 0.63
CA TYR A 199 5.37 -1.78 1.37
C TYR A 199 4.64 -3.14 1.39
N ASN A 200 3.37 -3.18 0.95
CA ASN A 200 2.63 -4.42 0.79
C ASN A 200 2.97 -5.13 -0.51
N PHE A 201 3.17 -6.44 -0.44
CA PHE A 201 3.26 -7.33 -1.60
C PHE A 201 1.89 -7.59 -2.23
N CYS A 202 0.89 -7.78 -1.39
CA CYS A 202 -0.50 -7.95 -1.76
C CYS A 202 -1.34 -6.94 -0.95
N PRO A 203 -2.30 -6.25 -1.59
CA PRO A 203 -3.17 -5.30 -0.91
C PRO A 203 -4.31 -5.98 -0.15
N LEU A 204 -5.04 -5.20 0.64
CA LEU A 204 -6.37 -5.57 1.12
C LEU A 204 -7.30 -5.96 -0.04
N LYS A 205 -8.27 -6.84 0.22
CA LYS A 205 -9.30 -7.17 -0.77
C LYS A 205 -10.12 -5.94 -1.10
N SER A 206 -10.54 -5.80 -2.35
CA SER A 206 -11.32 -4.66 -2.80
C SER A 206 -12.61 -4.48 -1.98
N THR A 207 -13.20 -5.56 -1.48
CA THR A 207 -14.39 -5.57 -0.60
C THR A 207 -14.16 -4.87 0.74
N ASP A 208 -12.93 -4.91 1.27
CA ASP A 208 -12.56 -4.32 2.56
C ASP A 208 -12.08 -2.87 2.44
N VAL A 209 -12.04 -2.36 1.21
CA VAL A 209 -11.62 -1.01 0.87
C VAL A 209 -12.86 -0.18 0.52
N PRO A 210 -13.44 0.57 1.47
CA PRO A 210 -14.55 1.46 1.19
C PRO A 210 -14.15 2.58 0.24
N ARG A 211 -15.15 3.14 -0.43
CA ARG A 211 -15.00 4.31 -1.29
C ARG A 211 -14.82 5.55 -0.40
N HIS A 212 -14.02 6.51 -0.86
CA HIS A 212 -13.86 7.84 -0.24
C HIS A 212 -13.54 7.86 1.28
N SER A 213 -12.72 6.93 1.76
CA SER A 213 -12.41 6.81 3.20
C SER A 213 -10.91 6.77 3.51
N ARG A 214 -10.07 7.28 2.60
CA ARG A 214 -8.60 7.13 2.70
C ARG A 214 -7.91 8.27 3.44
N CYS A 215 -8.60 9.38 3.65
CA CYS A 215 -8.04 10.52 4.37
C CYS A 215 -8.68 10.68 5.75
N ASP A 216 -7.88 11.08 6.72
CA ASP A 216 -8.30 11.52 8.05
C ASP A 216 -8.75 12.98 8.02
N ARG A 217 -9.63 13.35 8.96
CA ARG A 217 -10.01 14.75 9.21
C ARG A 217 -9.36 15.24 10.49
N CYS A 218 -8.63 16.35 10.39
CA CYS A 218 -7.98 16.96 11.56
C CYS A 218 -9.00 17.60 12.49
N ASP A 219 -8.97 17.30 13.78
CA ASP A 219 -9.91 17.88 14.75
C ASP A 219 -9.73 19.40 14.93
N GLY A 220 -8.49 19.91 14.80
CA GLY A 220 -8.19 21.33 14.98
C GLY A 220 -8.59 22.21 13.79
N CYS A 221 -8.25 21.82 12.57
CA CYS A 221 -8.46 22.64 11.37
C CYS A 221 -9.43 22.06 10.34
N GLN A 222 -10.03 20.90 10.62
CA GLN A 222 -11.03 20.22 9.79
C GLN A 222 -10.54 19.82 8.38
N ARG A 223 -9.25 20.00 8.09
CA ARG A 223 -8.62 19.65 6.82
C ARG A 223 -8.42 18.14 6.70
N LEU A 224 -8.61 17.62 5.49
CA LEU A 224 -8.20 16.25 5.16
C LEU A 224 -6.68 16.09 5.04
N TYR A 225 -6.16 15.02 5.64
CA TYR A 225 -4.76 14.64 5.61
C TYR A 225 -4.62 13.11 5.61
N MET A 226 -3.43 12.59 5.36
CA MET A 226 -3.16 11.15 5.42
C MET A 226 -2.12 10.88 6.50
N SER A 227 -2.55 10.35 7.65
CA SER A 227 -1.70 10.13 8.83
C SER A 227 -0.40 9.40 8.49
N GLY A 228 -0.50 8.33 7.70
CA GLY A 228 0.63 7.49 7.34
C GLY A 228 1.64 8.14 6.39
N VAL A 229 1.27 9.20 5.67
CA VAL A 229 2.19 9.93 4.76
C VAL A 229 2.73 11.19 5.41
N GLU A 230 1.84 12.02 5.95
CA GLU A 230 2.19 13.33 6.50
C GLU A 230 2.63 13.28 7.98
N GLY A 231 2.32 12.18 8.68
CA GLY A 231 2.41 12.09 10.13
C GLY A 231 1.18 12.68 10.81
N SER A 232 0.96 12.29 12.06
CA SER A 232 -0.10 12.81 12.92
C SER A 232 0.37 12.86 14.36
N ALA A 233 -0.26 13.71 15.15
CA ALA A 233 -0.17 13.67 16.60
C ALA A 233 -1.53 13.31 17.18
N PHE A 234 -1.52 12.54 18.26
CA PHE A 234 -2.72 12.24 19.04
C PHE A 234 -2.58 12.88 20.41
N SER A 235 -3.45 13.85 20.74
CA SER A 235 -3.39 14.59 22.00
C SER A 235 -4.80 14.80 22.57
N GLY A 236 -5.02 14.33 23.80
CA GLY A 236 -6.29 14.47 24.50
C GLY A 236 -7.49 13.87 23.72
N GLY A 237 -7.30 12.73 23.07
CA GLY A 237 -8.35 12.08 22.27
C GLY A 237 -8.55 12.64 20.86
N ARG A 238 -7.77 13.66 20.47
CA ARG A 238 -7.89 14.34 19.16
C ARG A 238 -6.76 13.96 18.23
N SER A 239 -7.09 13.74 16.96
CA SER A 239 -6.14 13.50 15.87
C SER A 239 -5.81 14.81 15.16
N LEU A 240 -4.53 15.20 15.22
CA LEU A 240 -4.03 16.47 14.72
C LEU A 240 -3.08 16.25 13.54
N CYS A 241 -3.29 17.03 12.49
CA CYS A 241 -2.37 17.09 11.35
C CYS A 241 -1.08 17.86 11.70
N PRO A 242 -0.03 17.78 10.85
CA PRO A 242 1.24 18.48 11.04
C PRO A 242 1.26 19.98 11.20
N ARG A 243 0.13 20.64 10.96
CA ARG A 243 0.00 22.08 11.15
C ARG A 243 -0.65 22.46 12.48
N CYS A 244 -1.22 21.48 13.18
CA CYS A 244 -1.99 21.69 14.40
C CYS A 244 -1.34 21.02 15.62
N TYR A 245 -0.34 20.16 15.40
CA TYR A 245 0.50 19.64 16.47
C TYR A 245 1.62 20.60 16.84
#